data_AF-A0A3A4P6L2-F1
#
_entry.id   AF-A0A3A4P6L2-F1
#
_cell.length_a   1.000
_cell.length_b   1.000
_cell.length_c   1.000
_cell.angle_alpha   90.00
_cell.angle_beta   90.00
_cell.angle_gamma   90.00
#
_symmetry.space_group_name_H-M   'P 1'
#
loop_
_entity.id
_entity.type
_entity.pdbx_description
1 polymer ?
#
loop_
_entity_poly.entity_id
_entity_poly.type
_entity_poly.pdbx_seq_one_letter_code
_entity_poly.pdbx_strand_id
1 'polypeptide(L)' 'MEWSNTMNISLTAEQEKWIQDKVTSGEYPSEATVIDEALRLLQKRDRRKNTQRVCMFPPQFSGK' A
#
# COMPACT_ATOMS: atom_id res chain seq x y z
N MET A 1 19.35 17.43 -1.21
CA MET A 1 19.47 15.97 -1.35
C MET A 1 18.33 15.53 -2.24
N GLU A 2 18.61 15.37 -3.53
CA GLU A 2 17.63 14.95 -4.53
C GLU A 2 17.55 13.41 -4.47
N TRP A 3 16.55 12.86 -3.77
CA TRP A 3 16.25 11.42 -3.82
C TRP A 3 15.25 11.16 -4.94
N SER A 4 15.59 11.55 -6.17
CA SER A 4 14.83 11.22 -7.37
C SER A 4 15.15 9.78 -7.78
N ASN A 5 14.78 8.82 -6.95
CA ASN A 5 14.72 7.43 -7.37
C ASN A 5 13.34 7.17 -8.01
N THR A 6 13.22 7.54 -9.28
CA THR A 6 12.02 7.31 -10.08
C THR A 6 11.93 5.83 -10.45
N MET A 7 10.94 5.12 -9.90
CA MET A 7 10.63 3.75 -10.29
C MET A 7 9.60 3.77 -11.42
N ASN A 8 9.98 3.24 -12.59
CA ASN A 8 9.07 3.10 -13.72
C ASN A 8 8.19 1.86 -13.52
N ILE A 9 6.88 2.00 -13.69
CA ILE A 9 5.92 0.92 -13.51
C ILE A 9 4.95 0.99 -14.68
N SER A 10 4.74 -0.14 -15.36
CA SER A 10 3.72 -0.24 -16.40
C SER A 10 2.40 -0.68 -15.77
N LEU A 11 1.33 0.04 -16.11
CA LEU A 11 -0.02 -0.25 -15.65
C LEU A 11 -0.84 -0.89 -16.77
N THR A 12 -1.87 -1.64 -16.40
CA THR A 12 -2.90 -2.01 -17.37
C THR A 12 -3.76 -0.79 -17.69
N ALA A 13 -4.39 -0.77 -18.87
CA ALA A 13 -5.26 0.35 -19.28
C ALA A 13 -6.41 0.63 -18.29
N GLU A 14 -6.91 -0.42 -17.63
CA GLU A 14 -7.94 -0.28 -16.60
C GLU A 14 -7.42 0.42 -15.33
N GLN A 15 -6.20 0.07 -14.90
CA GLN A 15 -5.55 0.70 -13.74
C GLN A 15 -5.22 2.16 -14.03
N GLU A 16 -4.70 2.45 -15.22
CA GLU A 16 -4.42 3.82 -15.65
C GLU A 16 -5.70 4.67 -15.63
N LYS A 17 -6.78 4.16 -16.24
CA LYS A 17 -8.07 4.87 -16.25
C LYS A 17 -8.57 5.16 -14.84
N TRP A 18 -8.51 4.17 -13.94
CA TRP A 18 -8.95 4.37 -12.56
C TRP A 18 -8.13 5.45 -11.83
N ILE A 19 -6.82 5.48 -12.05
CA ILE A 19 -5.95 6.52 -11.47
C ILE A 19 -6.30 7.90 -12.07
N GLN A 20 -6.50 7.99 -13.38
CA GLN A 20 -6.88 9.24 -14.04
C GLN A 20 -8.24 9.74 -13.55
N ASP A 21 -9.23 8.87 -13.40
CA ASP A 21 -10.54 9.21 -12.83
C ASP A 21 -10.40 9.81 -11.41
N LYS A 22 -9.43 9.34 -10.62
CA LYS A 22 -9.14 9.86 -9.27
C LYS A 22 -8.42 11.20 -9.24
N VAL A 23 -7.55 11.46 -10.20
CA VAL A 23 -6.91 12.77 -10.34
C VAL A 23 -7.90 13.79 -10.89
N THR A 24 -8.67 13.42 -11.90
CA THR A 24 -9.67 14.29 -12.54
C THR A 24 -10.87 14.62 -11.66
N SER A 25 -11.21 13.76 -10.68
CA SER A 25 -12.20 14.09 -9.66
C SER A 25 -11.75 15.20 -8.71
N GLY A 26 -10.46 15.54 -8.70
CA GLY A 26 -9.86 16.52 -7.81
C GLY A 26 -9.56 15.98 -6.41
N GLU A 27 -9.80 14.70 -6.14
CA GLU A 27 -9.46 14.06 -4.87
C GLU A 27 -7.94 13.98 -4.66
N TYR A 28 -7.17 13.87 -5.74
CA TYR A 28 -5.72 13.74 -5.70
C TYR A 28 -5.05 14.66 -6.71
N PRO A 29 -3.91 15.29 -6.36
CA PRO A 29 -3.21 16.24 -7.22
C PRO A 29 -2.38 15.59 -8.33
N SER A 30 -2.06 14.29 -8.22
CA SER A 30 -1.28 13.56 -9.20
C SER A 30 -1.43 12.04 -9.08
N GLU A 31 -1.08 11.32 -10.13
CA GLU A 31 -1.05 9.85 -10.20
C GLU A 31 -0.12 9.25 -9.14
N ALA A 32 1.05 9.86 -8.93
CA ALA A 32 2.00 9.44 -7.92
C ALA A 32 1.39 9.51 -6.50
N THR A 33 0.58 10.53 -6.23
CA THR A 33 -0.10 10.67 -4.93
C THR A 33 -1.16 9.58 -4.75
N VAL A 34 -1.90 9.25 -5.82
CA VAL A 34 -2.88 8.13 -5.79
C VAL A 34 -2.18 6.82 -5.45
N ILE A 35 -1.02 6.55 -6.07
CA ILE A 35 -0.24 5.33 -5.86
C ILE A 35 0.31 5.29 -4.43
N ASP A 36 0.87 6.40 -3.92
CA ASP A 36 1.42 6.47 -2.56
C ASP A 36 0.33 6.17 -1.51
N GLU A 37 -0.84 6.80 -1.66
CA GLU A 37 -1.94 6.59 -0.72
C GLU A 37 -2.50 5.16 -0.82
N ALA A 38 -2.61 4.59 -2.02
CA ALA A 38 -3.02 3.20 -2.22
C ALA A 38 -2.07 2.21 -1.50
N LEU A 39 -0.75 2.41 -1.65
CA LEU A 39 0.27 1.58 -0.98
C LEU A 39 0.25 1.77 0.54
N ARG A 40 0.03 3.00 1.02
CA ARG A 40 -0.13 3.30 2.45
C ARG A 40 -1.34 2.57 3.04
N LEU A 41 -2.48 2.59 2.35
CA LEU A 41 -3.69 1.87 2.76
C LEU A 41 -3.47 0.36 2.77
N LEU A 42 -2.77 -0.17 1.77
CA LEU A 42 -2.38 -1.58 1.72
C LEU A 42 -1.49 -1.96 2.92
N GLN A 43 -0.45 -1.17 3.21
CA GLN A 43 0.43 -1.41 4.36
C GLN A 43 -0.34 -1.39 5.69
N LYS A 44 -1.27 -0.43 5.87
CA LYS A 44 -2.11 -0.35 7.08
C LYS A 44 -2.99 -1.59 7.23
N ARG A 45 -3.54 -2.11 6.13
CA ARG A 45 -4.32 -3.36 6.13
C ARG A 45 -3.46 -4.57 6.49
N ASP A 46 -2.26 -4.65 5.94
CA ASP A 46 -1.36 -5.78 6.18
C ASP A 46 -0.84 -5.81 7.61
N ARG A 47 -0.58 -4.64 8.22
CA ARG A 47 -0.26 -4.55 9.67
C ARG A 47 -1.38 -5.10 10.55
N ARG A 48 -2.65 -4.82 10.21
CA ARG A 48 -3.81 -5.37 10.94
C ARG A 48 -3.91 -6.89 10.81
N LYS A 49 -3.69 -7.41 9.61
CA LYS A 49 -3.67 -8.86 9.36
C LYS A 49 -2.52 -9.56 10.08
N ASN A 50 -1.34 -8.94 10.12
CA ASN A 50 -0.19 -9.50 10.81
C ASN A 50 -0.40 -9.55 12.33
N THR A 51 -0.96 -8.50 12.92
CA THR A 51 -1.36 -8.47 14.35
C THR A 51 -2.26 -9.65 14.71
N GLN A 52 -3.14 -10.07 13.80
CA GLN A 52 -4.05 -11.20 14.03
C GLN A 52 -3.36 -12.58 13.94
N ARG A 53 -2.23 -12.69 13.22
CA ARG A 53 -1.47 -13.94 13.10
C ARG A 53 -0.56 -14.21 14.29
N VAL A 54 -0.05 -13.16 14.96
CA VAL A 54 0.84 -13.32 16.12
C VAL A 54 0.11 -13.76 17.40
N CYS A 55 -1.20 -13.51 17.50
CA CYS A 55 -1.99 -13.92 18.67
C CYS A 55 -2.43 -15.39 18.64
N MET A 56 -2.25 -16.11 17.51
CA MET A 56 -2.68 -17.51 17.33
C MET A 56 -1.56 -18.54 17.50
N PHE A 57 -0.43 -18.15 18.10
CA PHE A 57 0.55 -19.11 18.61
C PHE A 57 0.91 -18.70 20.04
N PRO A 58 0.32 -19.35 21.08
CA PRO A 58 0.92 -19.25 22.40
C PRO A 58 2.35 -19.81 22.33
N PRO A 59 3.36 -19.15 22.92
CA PRO A 59 4.66 -19.77 23.08
C PRO A 59 4.45 -21.06 23.85
N GLN A 60 4.84 -22.20 23.25
CA GLN A 60 4.96 -23.47 23.95
C GLN A 60 6.11 -23.31 24.94
N PHE A 61 5.82 -22.74 26.11
CA PHE A 61 6.75 -22.68 27.22
C PHE A 61 6.89 -24.12 27.73
N SER A 62 7.80 -24.88 27.11
CA SER A 62 8.21 -26.19 27.63
C SER A 62 9.08 -25.93 28.85
N GLY A 63 8.48 -26.08 30.02
CA GLY A 63 9.20 -26.12 31.28
C GLY A 63 9.99 -27.42 31.43
N LYS A 64 11.18 -27.26 32.03
CA LYS A 64 12.18 -28.24 32.50
C LYS A 64 13.20 -28.72 31.48
#